data_AF-A0A0L0VYP0-F1
#
_entry.id   AF-A0A0L0VYP0-F1
#
_cell.length_a   1.000
_cell.length_b   1.000
_cell.length_c   1.000
_cell.angle_alpha   90.00
_cell.angle_beta   90.00
_cell.angle_gamma   90.00
#
_symmetry.space_group_name_H-M   'P 1'
#
loop_
_entity.id
_entity.type
_entity.pdbx_description
1 polymer ?
#
loop_
_entity_poly.entity_id
_entity_poly.type
_entity_poly.pdbx_seq_one_letter_code
_entity_poly.pdbx_strand_id
1 'polypeptide(L)'
;MWDAHYKPPPQPTTTKQSNIRARPQTGVLAMLSGASEAQTGNTSTDALTVWLAGGLTLDNEGQLVNPLKWWIQQGCAGNTHGGLLQMALDVLSCPATTVDVKRSFNFGRDYVSARRHRLSDSSLTRGMTVAFYSKNGKIERGVLCRWKLEQLNKKGKNKRGGGGSDDEIECS
;
A
#
# COMPACT_ATOMS: atom_id res chain seq x y z
N MET A 1 6.20 -9.45 19.71
CA MET A 1 6.09 -8.95 18.31
C MET A 1 6.19 -7.43 18.30
N TRP A 2 5.29 -6.72 18.98
CA TRP A 2 5.35 -5.26 19.17
C TRP A 2 6.70 -4.76 19.73
N ASP A 3 7.08 -5.19 20.95
CA ASP A 3 8.30 -4.71 21.61
C ASP A 3 9.60 -5.04 20.87
N ALA A 4 9.60 -6.07 20.01
CA ALA A 4 10.79 -6.55 19.31
C ALA A 4 11.00 -5.88 17.94
N HIS A 5 9.93 -5.54 17.22
CA HIS A 5 10.02 -5.15 15.80
C HIS A 5 9.37 -3.82 15.45
N TYR A 6 8.46 -3.31 16.29
CA TYR A 6 7.61 -2.16 15.93
C TYR A 6 7.69 -1.01 16.92
N LYS A 7 8.05 -1.29 18.17
CA LYS A 7 8.18 -0.28 19.21
C LYS A 7 9.35 0.65 18.90
N PRO A 8 9.13 1.98 18.85
CA PRO A 8 10.20 2.93 18.59
C PRO A 8 11.20 2.91 19.76
N PRO A 9 12.50 3.08 19.49
CA PRO A 9 13.49 3.16 20.55
C PRO A 9 13.17 4.33 21.48
N PRO A 10 13.40 4.17 22.80
CA PRO A 10 13.24 5.27 23.73
C PRO A 10 14.14 6.42 23.29
N GLN A 11 13.56 7.57 23.01
CA GLN A 11 14.35 8.77 22.69
C GLN A 11 15.23 9.08 23.90
N PRO A 12 16.55 9.30 23.72
CA PRO A 12 17.37 9.80 24.80
C PRO A 12 16.85 11.18 25.18
N THR A 13 16.44 11.33 26.43
CA THR A 13 16.03 12.61 27.02
C THR A 13 17.24 13.54 26.97
N THR A 14 17.38 14.30 25.89
CA THR A 14 18.36 15.39 25.87
C THR A 14 17.71 16.54 26.60
N THR A 15 17.88 16.57 27.92
CA THR A 15 17.66 17.76 28.74
C THR A 15 18.59 18.84 28.20
N LYS A 16 18.14 19.60 27.19
CA LYS A 16 18.75 20.88 26.85
C LYS A 16 18.38 21.84 27.98
N GLN A 17 19.21 21.86 29.01
CA GLN A 17 19.19 22.89 30.03
C GLN A 17 19.62 24.20 29.37
N SER A 18 18.66 24.92 28.77
CA SER A 18 18.88 26.31 28.38
C SER A 18 18.97 27.12 29.66
N ASN A 19 20.19 27.54 29.96
CA ASN A 19 20.53 28.41 31.06
C ASN A 19 20.00 29.82 30.73
N ILE A 20 18.69 30.03 30.86
CA ILE A 20 18.09 31.35 30.80
C ILE A 20 17.67 31.72 32.21
N ARG A 21 18.50 32.59 32.81
CA ARG A 21 18.29 33.23 34.10
C ARG A 21 16.97 34.02 34.05
N ALA A 22 15.89 33.45 34.58
CA ALA A 22 14.59 34.11 34.66
C ALA A 22 14.28 34.57 36.09
N ARG A 23 13.99 35.86 36.21
CA ARG A 23 13.63 36.62 37.41
C ARG A 23 12.32 36.06 38.02
N PRO A 24 12.15 36.01 39.35
CA PRO A 24 10.96 35.42 39.95
C PRO A 24 9.75 36.35 39.76
N GLN A 25 8.78 35.92 38.95
CA GLN A 25 7.44 36.51 38.96
C GLN A 25 6.53 35.60 39.80
N THR A 26 6.38 35.98 41.07
CA THR A 26 5.49 35.35 42.04
C THR A 26 4.04 35.66 41.68
N GLY A 27 3.34 34.68 41.09
CA GLY A 27 1.91 34.76 40.83
C GLY A 27 1.32 33.36 40.70
N VAL A 28 0.18 33.11 41.34
CA VAL A 28 -0.49 31.79 41.41
C VAL A 28 -0.78 31.20 40.01
N LEU A 29 -0.96 32.07 39.00
CA LEU A 29 -1.15 31.68 37.60
C LEU A 29 0.12 31.08 36.95
N ALA A 30 1.32 31.52 37.33
CA ALA A 30 2.58 30.93 36.82
C ALA A 30 2.82 29.52 37.38
N MET A 31 2.34 29.24 38.60
CA MET A 31 2.41 27.91 39.23
C MET A 31 1.46 26.91 38.54
N LEU A 32 0.29 27.39 38.06
CA LEU A 32 -0.64 26.56 37.28
C LEU A 32 -0.13 26.28 35.86
N SER A 33 0.53 27.25 35.21
CA SER A 33 1.22 27.00 33.92
C SER A 33 2.34 25.97 34.07
N GLY A 34 3.17 26.05 35.12
CA GLY A 34 4.22 25.06 35.37
C GLY A 34 3.70 23.67 35.75
N ALA A 35 2.52 23.58 36.39
CA ALA A 35 1.89 22.30 36.73
C ALA A 35 1.31 21.57 35.50
N SER A 36 0.84 22.32 34.49
CA SER A 36 0.39 21.74 33.20
C SER A 36 1.55 21.07 32.45
N GLU A 37 2.75 21.68 32.51
CA GLU A 37 3.97 21.09 31.94
C GLU A 37 4.55 19.96 32.80
N ALA A 38 4.37 20.01 34.13
CA ALA A 38 4.85 18.98 35.05
C ALA A 38 4.08 17.63 34.97
N GLN A 39 2.88 17.59 34.37
CA GLN A 39 2.21 16.32 34.05
C GLN A 39 2.65 15.69 32.72
N THR A 40 3.53 16.35 31.96
CA THR A 40 4.12 15.77 30.74
C THR A 40 5.34 14.88 31.03
N GLY A 41 5.79 14.84 32.28
CA GLY A 41 6.77 13.87 32.75
C GLY A 41 6.08 12.71 33.47
N ASN A 42 6.34 11.47 33.03
CA ASN A 42 6.31 10.24 33.83
C ASN A 42 5.25 9.17 33.48
N THR A 43 4.73 9.11 32.27
CA THR A 43 4.36 7.81 31.67
C THR A 43 4.72 7.83 30.19
N SER A 44 5.75 7.09 29.78
CA SER A 44 5.86 6.66 28.39
C SER A 44 4.67 5.74 28.11
N THR A 45 3.48 6.30 27.89
CA THR A 45 2.30 5.52 27.61
C THR A 45 2.52 4.90 26.25
N ASP A 46 2.76 3.58 26.27
CA ASP A 46 3.05 2.80 25.07
C ASP A 46 1.96 3.03 24.02
N ALA A 47 2.35 3.26 22.77
CA ALA A 47 1.38 3.60 21.72
C ALA A 47 0.30 2.51 21.57
N LEU A 48 0.67 1.25 21.82
CA LEU A 48 -0.26 0.12 21.86
C LEU A 48 -1.25 0.22 23.03
N THR A 49 -0.81 0.61 24.23
CA THR A 49 -1.71 0.74 25.39
C THR A 49 -2.64 1.93 25.26
N VAL A 50 -2.17 3.05 24.71
CA VAL A 50 -3.02 4.20 24.35
C VAL A 50 -4.10 3.77 23.34
N TRP A 51 -3.71 3.00 22.32
CA TRP A 51 -4.64 2.56 21.30
C TRP A 51 -5.66 1.54 21.82
N LEU A 52 -5.23 0.57 22.63
CA LEU A 52 -6.13 -0.42 23.26
C LEU A 52 -7.10 0.21 24.27
N ALA A 53 -6.69 1.29 24.94
CA ALA A 53 -7.56 2.10 25.78
C ALA A 53 -8.50 3.02 24.95
N GLY A 54 -8.20 3.20 23.66
CA GLY A 54 -9.05 3.91 22.72
C GLY A 54 -10.33 3.13 22.39
N GLY A 55 -11.41 3.86 22.10
CA GLY A 55 -12.67 3.27 21.66
C GLY A 55 -12.61 2.73 20.22
N LEU A 56 -13.60 1.91 19.85
CA LEU A 56 -13.78 1.45 18.47
C LEU A 56 -13.96 2.65 17.53
N THR A 57 -13.24 2.66 16.43
CA THR A 57 -13.41 3.70 15.40
C THR A 57 -14.65 3.41 14.58
N LEU A 58 -15.69 4.21 14.82
CA LEU A 58 -16.96 4.20 14.09
C LEU A 58 -16.89 5.22 12.95
N ASP A 59 -17.60 4.96 11.84
CA ASP A 59 -17.83 6.00 10.84
C ASP A 59 -18.88 7.02 11.31
N ASN A 60 -19.15 8.04 10.49
CA ASN A 60 -20.12 9.09 10.81
C ASN A 60 -21.55 8.52 10.93
N GLU A 61 -21.76 7.31 10.42
CA GLU A 61 -23.01 6.56 10.37
C GLU A 61 -23.11 5.51 11.51
N GLY A 62 -22.11 5.45 12.40
CA GLY A 62 -22.09 4.53 13.54
C GLY A 62 -21.82 3.07 13.18
N GLN A 63 -21.30 2.79 11.99
CA GLN A 63 -20.87 1.46 11.54
C GLN A 63 -19.37 1.25 11.78
N LEU A 64 -18.99 -0.03 11.86
CA LEU A 64 -17.59 -0.41 12.00
C LEU A 64 -16.83 -0.10 10.72
N VAL A 65 -15.80 0.72 10.83
CA VAL A 65 -14.92 1.02 9.71
C VAL A 65 -14.11 -0.23 9.35
N ASN A 66 -13.93 -0.50 8.06
CA ASN A 66 -12.97 -1.52 7.63
C ASN A 66 -11.57 -1.15 8.16
N PRO A 67 -10.97 -1.96 9.06
CA PRO A 67 -9.76 -1.57 9.77
C PRO A 67 -8.58 -1.38 8.83
N LEU A 68 -8.47 -2.18 7.77
CA LEU A 68 -7.39 -2.04 6.79
C LEU A 68 -7.51 -0.71 6.02
N LYS A 69 -8.73 -0.34 5.61
CA LYS A 69 -8.97 0.94 4.93
C LYS A 69 -8.65 2.12 5.86
N TRP A 70 -9.04 2.03 7.12
CA TRP A 70 -8.78 3.05 8.12
C TRP A 70 -7.28 3.24 8.36
N TRP A 71 -6.53 2.16 8.57
CA TRP A 71 -5.08 2.22 8.79
C TRP A 71 -4.34 2.78 7.56
N ILE A 72 -4.73 2.41 6.34
CA ILE A 72 -4.17 3.02 5.12
C ILE A 72 -4.42 4.53 5.09
N GLN A 73 -5.62 4.98 5.46
CA GLN A 73 -5.95 6.41 5.52
C GLN A 73 -5.13 7.14 6.59
N GLN A 74 -4.91 6.54 7.76
CA GLN A 74 -4.02 7.11 8.79
C GLN A 74 -2.58 7.27 8.27
N GLY A 75 -2.07 6.27 7.55
CA GLY A 75 -0.76 6.35 6.91
C GLY A 75 -0.68 7.46 5.85
N CYS A 76 -1.70 7.57 5.00
CA CYS A 76 -1.79 8.66 4.01
C CYS A 76 -1.90 10.05 4.67
N ALA A 77 -2.48 10.14 5.87
CA ALA A 77 -2.56 11.38 6.65
C ALA A 77 -1.26 11.71 7.42
N GLY A 78 -0.24 10.85 7.37
CA GLY A 78 1.02 11.03 8.10
C GLY A 78 1.00 10.57 9.56
N ASN A 79 -0.09 9.92 10.01
CA ASN A 79 -0.22 9.43 11.37
C ASN A 79 0.37 8.02 11.49
N THR A 80 1.60 7.92 11.99
CA THR A 80 2.31 6.65 12.16
C THR A 80 1.95 5.92 13.46
N HIS A 81 1.21 6.58 14.37
CA HIS A 81 0.79 6.05 15.69
C HIS A 81 1.95 5.38 16.45
N GLY A 82 3.13 6.01 16.42
CA GLY A 82 4.31 5.50 17.11
C GLY A 82 4.75 4.10 16.66
N GLY A 83 4.59 3.74 15.39
CA GLY A 83 4.96 2.43 14.84
C GLY A 83 3.79 1.43 14.77
N LEU A 84 2.65 1.75 15.38
CA LEU A 84 1.47 0.88 15.40
C LEU A 84 0.83 0.72 14.01
N LEU A 85 0.90 1.76 13.18
CA LEU A 85 0.44 1.69 11.79
C LEU A 85 1.08 0.52 11.03
N GLN A 86 2.40 0.37 11.16
CA GLN A 86 3.15 -0.66 10.44
C GLN A 86 2.76 -2.06 10.94
N MET A 87 2.64 -2.24 12.25
CA MET A 87 2.18 -3.51 12.84
C MET A 87 0.77 -3.87 12.36
N ALA A 88 -0.16 -2.91 12.37
CA ALA A 88 -1.54 -3.13 11.97
C ALA A 88 -1.64 -3.54 10.49
N LEU A 89 -0.88 -2.89 9.60
CA LEU A 89 -0.84 -3.24 8.18
C LEU A 89 -0.25 -4.64 7.96
N ASP A 90 0.81 -5.00 8.66
CA ASP A 90 1.43 -6.33 8.53
C ASP A 90 0.49 -7.44 8.99
N VAL A 91 -0.22 -7.25 10.11
CA VAL A 91 -1.17 -8.24 10.64
C VAL A 91 -2.42 -8.34 9.76
N LEU A 92 -3.00 -7.20 9.34
CA LEU A 92 -4.26 -7.16 8.60
C LEU A 92 -4.11 -7.48 7.11
N SER A 93 -2.90 -7.38 6.55
CA SER A 93 -2.62 -7.79 5.16
C SER A 93 -2.45 -9.30 5.01
N CYS A 94 -2.22 -10.01 6.11
CA CYS A 94 -2.07 -11.45 6.09
C CYS A 94 -3.42 -12.13 5.81
N PRO A 95 -3.52 -12.99 4.77
CA PRO A 95 -4.76 -13.71 4.49
C PRO A 95 -5.08 -14.66 5.65
N ALA A 96 -6.33 -14.60 6.13
CA ALA A 96 -6.77 -15.38 7.29
C ALA A 96 -6.81 -16.89 7.01
N THR A 97 -6.87 -17.32 5.74
CA THR A 97 -6.97 -18.74 5.39
C THR A 97 -6.23 -19.09 4.09
N THR A 98 -5.79 -20.34 3.97
CA THR A 98 -5.18 -20.89 2.75
C THR A 98 -6.16 -20.98 1.57
N VAL A 99 -7.45 -20.75 1.80
CA VAL A 99 -8.50 -20.76 0.78
C VAL A 99 -8.31 -19.62 -0.23
N ASP A 100 -7.75 -18.49 0.18
CA ASP A 100 -7.46 -17.36 -0.71
C ASP A 100 -6.44 -17.72 -1.80
N VAL A 101 -5.42 -18.50 -1.43
CA VAL A 101 -4.44 -19.07 -2.37
C VAL A 101 -5.11 -20.10 -3.29
N LYS A 102 -5.99 -20.94 -2.74
CA LYS A 102 -6.74 -21.95 -3.51
C LYS A 102 -7.69 -21.32 -4.52
N ARG A 103 -8.33 -20.18 -4.20
CA ARG A 103 -9.20 -19.45 -5.14
C ARG A 103 -8.38 -18.87 -6.29
N SER A 104 -7.18 -18.35 -6.00
CA SER A 104 -6.24 -17.89 -7.01
C SER A 104 -5.80 -19.05 -7.92
N PHE A 105 -5.47 -20.21 -7.36
CA PHE A 105 -5.10 -21.39 -8.15
C PHE A 105 -6.26 -21.91 -9.02
N ASN A 106 -7.50 -21.92 -8.50
CA ASN A 106 -8.67 -22.30 -9.29
C ASN A 106 -8.92 -21.38 -10.47
N PHE A 107 -8.69 -20.07 -10.31
CA PHE A 107 -8.77 -19.11 -11.42
C PHE A 107 -7.75 -19.43 -12.53
N GLY A 108 -6.58 -19.96 -12.14
CA GLY A 108 -5.48 -20.28 -13.05
C GLY A 108 -5.47 -21.71 -13.58
N ARG A 109 -6.40 -22.56 -13.13
CA ARG A 109 -6.36 -24.01 -13.35
C ARG A 109 -6.31 -24.38 -14.83
N ASP A 110 -7.00 -23.61 -15.67
CA ASP A 110 -7.08 -23.85 -17.10
C ASP A 110 -5.77 -23.48 -17.82
N TYR A 111 -4.91 -22.65 -17.22
CA TYR A 111 -3.56 -22.35 -17.72
C TYR A 111 -2.54 -23.45 -17.37
N VAL A 112 -2.74 -24.15 -16.24
CA VAL A 112 -1.84 -25.22 -15.75
C VAL A 112 -2.21 -26.60 -16.30
N SER A 113 -3.50 -26.87 -16.49
CA SER A 113 -3.96 -28.21 -16.88
C SER A 113 -3.56 -28.55 -18.32
N ALA A 114 -2.92 -29.72 -18.48
CA ALA A 114 -2.43 -30.23 -19.77
C ALA A 114 -3.50 -30.33 -20.88
N ARG A 115 -4.78 -30.27 -20.53
CA ARG A 115 -5.93 -30.38 -21.44
C ARG A 115 -6.11 -29.16 -22.34
N ARG A 116 -5.44 -28.04 -22.06
CA ARG A 116 -5.48 -26.80 -22.84
C ARG A 116 -4.14 -26.06 -22.75
N HIS A 117 -3.16 -26.38 -23.61
CA HIS A 117 -2.03 -25.49 -23.99
C HIS A 117 -0.67 -25.58 -23.26
N ARG A 118 -0.45 -26.41 -22.20
CA ARG A 118 0.87 -26.63 -21.52
C ARG A 118 1.84 -25.43 -21.62
N LEU A 119 1.43 -24.27 -21.10
CA LEU A 119 2.25 -23.08 -21.17
C LEU A 119 3.54 -23.29 -20.36
N SER A 120 4.64 -22.67 -20.79
CA SER A 120 5.84 -22.59 -19.96
C SER A 120 5.53 -21.83 -18.67
N ASP A 121 6.27 -22.12 -17.60
CA ASP A 121 6.12 -21.44 -16.31
C ASP A 121 6.16 -19.91 -16.46
N SER A 122 7.06 -19.41 -17.32
CA SER A 122 7.18 -17.98 -17.62
C SER A 122 5.93 -17.38 -18.27
N SER A 123 5.28 -18.11 -19.17
CA SER A 123 4.05 -17.67 -19.84
C SER A 123 2.85 -17.77 -18.89
N LEU A 124 2.81 -18.83 -18.07
CA LEU A 124 1.82 -19.03 -17.02
C LEU A 124 1.83 -17.86 -16.02
N THR A 125 2.99 -17.56 -15.42
CA THR A 125 3.12 -16.48 -14.44
C THR A 125 2.70 -15.14 -15.04
N ARG A 126 3.21 -14.80 -16.23
CA ARG A 126 2.87 -13.53 -16.90
C ARG A 126 1.37 -13.42 -17.23
N GLY A 127 0.79 -14.48 -17.78
CA GLY A 127 -0.63 -14.52 -18.12
C GLY A 127 -1.52 -14.39 -16.89
N MET A 128 -1.17 -15.11 -15.82
CA MET A 128 -1.87 -15.09 -14.54
C MET A 128 -1.80 -13.71 -13.87
N THR A 129 -0.64 -13.05 -13.89
CA THR A 129 -0.48 -11.68 -13.38
C THR A 129 -1.35 -10.70 -14.15
N VAL A 130 -1.31 -10.70 -15.49
CA VAL A 130 -2.14 -9.79 -16.31
C VAL A 130 -3.62 -10.03 -16.06
N ALA A 131 -4.06 -11.29 -15.98
CA ALA A 131 -5.45 -11.65 -15.70
C ALA A 131 -5.90 -11.20 -14.30
N PHE A 132 -5.04 -11.35 -13.28
CA PHE A 132 -5.33 -10.89 -11.93
C PHE A 132 -5.46 -9.36 -11.85
N TYR A 133 -4.53 -8.62 -12.45
CA TYR A 133 -4.61 -7.15 -12.48
C TYR A 133 -5.84 -6.65 -13.24
N SER A 134 -6.19 -7.30 -14.37
CA SER A 134 -7.39 -6.97 -15.12
C SER A 134 -8.66 -7.23 -14.32
N LYS A 135 -8.75 -8.38 -13.62
CA LYS A 135 -9.90 -8.73 -12.77
C LYS A 135 -10.11 -7.73 -11.62
N ASN A 136 -9.02 -7.19 -11.06
CA ASN A 136 -9.06 -6.17 -10.01
C ASN A 136 -9.22 -4.73 -10.54
N GLY A 137 -9.49 -4.55 -11.85
CA GLY A 137 -9.69 -3.24 -12.45
C GLY A 137 -8.43 -2.37 -12.49
N LYS A 138 -7.24 -2.95 -12.32
CA LYS A 138 -5.95 -2.25 -12.36
C LYS A 138 -5.43 -2.03 -13.78
N ILE A 139 -6.05 -2.66 -14.77
CA ILE A 139 -5.77 -2.45 -16.20
C ILE A 139 -7.03 -1.89 -16.82
N GLU A 140 -6.92 -0.75 -17.50
CA GLU A 140 -8.03 -0.18 -18.25
C GLU A 140 -8.51 -1.15 -19.35
N ARG A 141 -9.83 -1.19 -19.54
CA ARG A 141 -10.43 -2.01 -20.61
C ARG A 141 -9.92 -1.53 -21.97
N GLY A 142 -9.57 -2.48 -22.83
CA GLY A 142 -9.16 -2.21 -24.21
C GLY A 142 -7.69 -1.80 -24.39
N VAL A 143 -6.86 -1.69 -23.34
CA VAL A 143 -5.41 -1.43 -23.48
C VAL A 143 -4.74 -2.48 -24.38
N LEU A 144 -5.02 -3.77 -24.15
CA LEU A 144 -4.46 -4.85 -24.96
C LEU A 144 -4.98 -4.84 -26.41
N CYS A 145 -6.26 -4.46 -26.63
CA CYS A 145 -6.82 -4.34 -27.98
C CYS A 145 -6.16 -3.20 -28.75
N ARG A 146 -6.00 -2.02 -28.12
CA ARG A 146 -5.30 -0.87 -28.69
C ARG A 146 -3.86 -1.22 -29.06
N TRP A 147 -3.13 -1.82 -28.11
CA TRP A 147 -1.76 -2.29 -28.36
C TRP A 147 -1.67 -3.27 -29.52
N LYS A 148 -2.58 -4.27 -29.60
CA LYS A 148 -2.58 -5.24 -30.70
C LYS A 148 -2.85 -4.58 -32.06
N LEU A 149 -3.73 -3.59 -32.11
CA LEU A 149 -4.03 -2.83 -33.33
C LEU A 149 -2.82 -2.03 -33.80
N GLU A 150 -2.11 -1.36 -32.88
CA GLU A 150 -0.88 -0.61 -33.20
C GLU A 150 0.23 -1.52 -33.74
N GLN A 151 0.39 -2.72 -33.18
CA GLN A 151 1.40 -3.67 -33.65
C GLN A 151 1.10 -4.19 -35.07
N LEU A 152 -0.18 -4.42 -35.39
CA LEU A 152 -0.60 -4.78 -36.75
C LEU A 152 -0.33 -3.63 -37.73
N ASN A 153 -0.63 -2.38 -37.34
CA ASN A 153 -0.36 -1.20 -38.15
C ASN A 153 1.14 -0.97 -38.39
N LYS A 154 1.99 -1.18 -37.38
CA LYS A 154 3.45 -1.10 -37.53
C LYS A 154 3.99 -2.17 -38.47
N LYS A 155 3.49 -3.40 -38.35
CA LYS A 155 3.89 -4.51 -39.23
C LYS A 155 3.43 -4.30 -40.68
N GLY A 156 2.26 -3.68 -40.88
CA GLY A 156 1.78 -3.25 -42.19
C GLY A 156 2.62 -2.13 -42.82
N LYS A 157 3.07 -1.15 -42.02
CA LYS A 157 3.98 -0.08 -42.49
C LYS A 157 5.37 -0.61 -42.88
N ASN A 158 5.96 -1.51 -42.09
CA ASN A 158 7.26 -2.12 -42.44
C ASN A 158 7.20 -2.98 -43.71
N LYS A 159 6.04 -3.61 -44.02
CA LYS A 159 5.87 -4.34 -45.29
C LYS A 159 5.77 -3.42 -46.51
N ARG A 160 5.28 -2.19 -46.36
CA ARG A 160 5.12 -1.23 -47.48
C ARG A 160 6.39 -0.43 -47.79
N GLY A 161 7.38 -0.40 -46.89
CA GLY A 161 8.65 0.28 -47.09
C GLY A 161 9.80 -0.59 -47.61
N GLY A 162 9.55 -1.85 -47.95
CA GLY A 162 10.59 -2.85 -48.28
C GLY A 162 10.52 -3.46 -49.68
N GLY A 163 9.77 -2.89 -50.62
CA GLY A 163 9.64 -3.41 -51.97
C GLY A 163 9.40 -2.29 -52.97
N GLY A 164 10.48 -1.61 -53.33
CA GLY A 164 10.54 -0.69 -54.48
C GLY A 164 11.64 -1.18 -55.41
N SER A 165 11.30 -2.11 -56.29
CA SER A 165 11.96 -2.28 -57.58
C SER A 165 10.84 -2.25 -58.61
N ASP A 166 10.68 -1.09 -59.22
CA ASP A 166 9.73 -0.81 -60.28
C ASP A 166 10.20 -1.60 -61.52
N ASP A 167 9.43 -2.62 -61.91
CA ASP A 167 9.48 -3.15 -63.27
C ASP A 167 8.09 -2.89 -63.90
N GLU A 168 8.06 -1.91 -64.80
CA GLU A 168 6.95 -1.65 -65.71
C GLU A 168 6.63 -2.91 -66.52
N ILE A 169 5.38 -3.38 -66.47
CA ILE A 169 4.82 -4.19 -67.55
C ILE A 169 3.52 -3.53 -68.03
N GLU A 170 3.68 -2.98 -69.22
CA GLU A 170 2.70 -2.55 -70.22
C GLU A 170 1.64 -3.63 -70.49
N CYS A 171 0.36 -3.25 -70.43
CA CYS A 171 -0.75 -4.07 -70.96
C CYS A 171 -1.32 -3.37 -72.21
N SER A 172 -1.14 -4.01 -73.37
CA SER A 172 -2.08 -3.96 -74.50
C SER A 172 -3.11 -5.07 -74.36
#